data_AF-A0A6P0TL50-F1
#
_entry.id   AF-A0A6P0TL50-F1
#
_cell.length_a   1.000
_cell.length_b   1.000
_cell.length_c   1.000
_cell.angle_alpha   90.00
_cell.angle_beta   90.00
_cell.angle_gamma   90.00
#
_symmetry.space_group_name_H-M   'P 1'
#
loop_
_entity.id
_entity.type
_entity.pdbx_description
1 polymer ?
#
loop_
_entity_poly.entity_id
_entity_poly.type
_entity_poly.pdbx_seq_one_letter_code
_entity_poly.pdbx_strand_id
1 'polypeptide(L)'
;MHRDNVDRYQVQPAPSLAGRKRLGSYLVEAGLINRGQIEVALNDQKVTGMKLGEILVTRGWIKQQTVEYFMENIVVPERQRVSTKARS
;
A
#
# COMPACT_ATOMS: atom_id res chain seq x y z
N MET A 1 -14.65 11.08 37.32
CA MET A 1 -13.89 11.37 36.09
C MET A 1 -12.84 10.27 35.92
N HIS A 2 -13.07 9.28 35.05
CA HIS A 2 -12.05 8.31 34.62
C HIS A 2 -12.04 8.34 33.10
N ARG A 3 -11.05 9.05 32.55
CA ARG A 3 -10.83 9.26 31.13
C ARG A 3 -9.80 8.24 30.65
N ASP A 4 -10.20 6.98 30.49
CA ASP A 4 -9.33 5.99 29.87
C ASP A 4 -10.13 5.12 28.90
N ASN A 5 -10.96 5.76 28.07
CA ASN A 5 -11.29 5.19 26.78
C ASN A 5 -10.23 5.68 25.79
N VAL A 6 -9.02 5.11 25.89
CA VAL A 6 -8.09 5.04 24.78
C VAL A 6 -8.76 4.14 23.75
N ASP A 7 -9.69 4.74 23.01
CA ASP A 7 -10.37 4.14 21.87
C ASP A 7 -9.28 3.51 21.03
N ARG A 8 -9.31 2.19 21.08
CA ARG A 8 -8.46 1.26 20.39
C ARG A 8 -8.18 1.84 19.01
N TYR A 9 -6.93 1.81 18.59
CA TYR A 9 -6.57 1.91 17.18
C TYR A 9 -7.33 0.80 16.43
N GLN A 10 -8.59 1.06 16.08
CA GLN A 10 -9.32 0.32 15.09
C GLN A 10 -8.60 0.64 13.79
N VAL A 11 -7.56 -0.12 13.53
CA VAL A 11 -7.06 -0.38 12.19
C VAL A 11 -8.21 -1.00 11.41
N GLN A 12 -9.12 -0.16 10.94
CA GLN A 12 -10.15 -0.53 9.97
C GLN A 12 -9.41 -1.29 8.86
N PRO A 13 -9.77 -2.53 8.47
CA PRO A 13 -9.17 -3.14 7.29
C PRO A 13 -9.35 -2.16 6.13
N ALA A 14 -8.26 -1.82 5.42
CA ALA A 14 -8.37 -1.01 4.21
C ALA A 14 -9.42 -1.70 3.32
N PRO A 15 -10.31 -0.96 2.63
CA PRO A 15 -11.34 -1.58 1.81
C PRO A 15 -10.67 -2.59 0.90
N SER A 16 -10.89 -3.88 1.19
CA SER A 16 -10.49 -4.97 0.34
C SER A 16 -11.39 -4.91 -0.87
N LEU A 17 -11.02 -4.07 -1.84
CA LEU A 17 -11.54 -4.16 -3.18
C LEU A 17 -11.18 -5.56 -3.66
N ALA A 18 -12.17 -6.44 -3.71
CA ALA A 18 -12.03 -7.84 -4.09
C ALA A 18 -11.21 -7.94 -5.39
N GLY A 19 -9.98 -8.43 -5.28
CA GLY A 19 -9.04 -8.55 -6.40
C GLY A 19 -7.63 -8.01 -6.07
N ARG A 20 -6.62 -8.89 -6.15
CA ARG A 20 -5.16 -8.65 -6.10
C ARG A 20 -4.69 -7.49 -5.21
N LYS A 21 -4.03 -7.84 -4.11
CA LYS A 21 -3.34 -6.90 -3.22
C LYS A 21 -2.42 -5.92 -3.98
N ARG A 22 -2.49 -4.64 -3.63
CA ARG A 22 -1.75 -3.54 -4.30
C ARG A 22 -0.44 -3.24 -3.59
N LEU A 23 0.50 -2.59 -4.30
CA LEU A 23 1.82 -2.20 -3.77
C LEU A 23 1.70 -1.50 -2.39
N GLY A 24 0.80 -0.53 -2.27
CA GLY A 24 0.60 0.21 -1.02
C GLY A 24 0.25 -0.67 0.17
N SER A 25 -0.53 -1.74 -0.03
CA SER A 25 -0.87 -2.68 1.05
C SER A 25 0.35 -3.45 1.54
N TYR A 26 1.22 -3.90 0.63
CA TYR A 26 2.47 -4.57 1.01
C TYR A 26 3.41 -3.65 1.78
N LEU A 27 3.53 -2.39 1.35
CA LEU A 27 4.41 -1.42 2.01
C LEU A 27 3.90 -1.05 3.41
N VAL A 28 2.57 -0.97 3.60
CA VAL A 28 1.96 -0.75 4.93
C VAL A 28 2.17 -1.95 5.85
N GLU A 29 1.96 -3.17 5.36
CA GLU A 29 2.18 -4.37 6.16
C GLU A 29 3.65 -4.59 6.53
N ALA A 30 4.57 -4.16 5.67
CA ALA A 30 6.00 -4.15 5.96
C ALA A 30 6.43 -3.02 6.92
N GLY A 31 5.52 -2.14 7.35
CA GLY A 31 5.81 -1.02 8.24
C GLY A 31 6.63 0.10 7.60
N LEU A 32 6.80 0.10 6.28
CA LEU A 32 7.61 1.09 5.56
C LEU A 32 6.88 2.43 5.39
N ILE A 33 5.55 2.36 5.32
CA ILE A 33 4.67 3.53 5.28
C ILE A 33 3.41 3.24 6.08
N ASN A 34 2.67 4.29 6.43
CA ASN A 34 1.37 4.19 7.06
C ASN A 34 0.22 4.54 6.09
N ARG A 35 -1.01 4.38 6.56
CA ARG A 35 -2.21 4.65 5.75
C ARG A 35 -2.41 6.11 5.41
N GLY A 36 -2.07 7.03 6.32
CA GLY A 36 -2.13 8.46 6.04
C GLY A 36 -1.21 8.85 4.88
N GLN A 37 -0.02 8.26 4.82
CA GLN A 37 0.89 8.44 3.68
C GLN A 37 0.31 7.88 2.38
N ILE A 38 -0.39 6.75 2.42
CA ILE A 38 -1.12 6.23 1.25
C ILE A 38 -2.19 7.20 0.78
N GLU A 39 -3.01 7.72 1.69
CA GLU A 39 -4.10 8.65 1.33
C GLU A 39 -3.55 9.94 0.70
N VAL A 40 -2.49 10.50 1.27
CA VAL A 40 -1.81 11.67 0.72
C VAL A 40 -1.24 11.35 -0.66
N ALA A 41 -0.53 10.23 -0.83
CA ALA A 41 0.02 9.86 -2.13
C ALA A 41 -1.06 9.57 -3.18
N LEU A 42 -2.21 9.05 -2.78
CA LEU A 42 -3.36 8.85 -3.67
C LEU A 42 -3.99 10.18 -4.10
N ASN A 43 -4.03 11.19 -3.22
CA ASN A 43 -4.49 12.51 -3.58
C ASN A 43 -3.52 13.19 -4.56
N ASP A 44 -2.22 13.11 -4.30
CA ASP A 44 -1.20 13.57 -5.23
C ASP A 44 -1.29 12.89 -6.59
N GLN A 45 -1.55 11.59 -6.62
CA GLN A 45 -1.70 10.84 -7.86
C GLN A 45 -2.83 11.39 -8.73
N LYS A 46 -3.94 11.84 -8.12
CA LYS A 46 -5.06 12.45 -8.86
C LYS A 46 -4.68 13.79 -9.47
N VAL A 47 -3.81 14.55 -8.81
CA VAL A 47 -3.39 15.89 -9.25
C VAL A 47 -2.26 15.82 -10.28
N THR A 48 -1.30 14.93 -10.05
CA THR A 48 -0.04 14.84 -10.81
C THR A 48 -0.08 13.81 -11.94
N GLY A 49 -0.93 12.78 -11.82
CA GLY A 49 -0.92 11.61 -12.70
C GLY A 49 0.25 10.65 -12.47
N MET A 50 1.12 10.90 -11.49
CA MET A 50 2.28 10.06 -11.19
C MET A 50 1.89 8.72 -10.59
N LYS A 51 2.73 7.70 -10.76
CA LYS A 51 2.50 6.39 -10.13
C LYS A 51 2.68 6.52 -8.62
N LEU A 52 1.95 5.69 -7.87
CA LEU A 52 2.00 5.70 -6.40
C LEU A 52 3.44 5.55 -5.89
N GLY A 53 4.19 4.61 -6.45
CA GLY A 53 5.60 4.40 -6.07
C GLY A 53 6.48 5.64 -6.32
N GLU A 54 6.30 6.33 -7.45
CA GLU A 54 7.07 7.55 -7.78
C GLU A 54 6.75 8.68 -6.80
N ILE A 55 5.49 8.83 -6.40
CA ILE A 55 5.07 9.84 -5.41
C ILE A 55 5.68 9.55 -4.04
N LEU A 56 5.63 8.29 -3.60
CA LEU A 56 6.21 7.88 -2.31
C LEU A 56 7.73 8.14 -2.26
N VAL A 57 8.42 7.99 -3.39
CA VAL A 57 9.85 8.30 -3.53
C VAL A 57 10.09 9.81 -3.55
N THR A 58 9.31 10.55 -4.35
CA THR A 58 9.42 12.01 -4.49
C THR A 58 9.20 12.71 -3.14
N ARG A 59 8.31 12.16 -2.31
CA ARG A 59 8.06 12.65 -0.94
C ARG A 59 9.11 12.20 0.08
N GLY A 60 10.07 11.36 -0.30
CA GLY A 60 11.14 10.88 0.57
C GLY A 60 10.69 9.85 1.62
N TRP A 61 9.52 9.25 1.48
CA TRP A 61 9.02 8.27 2.45
C TRP A 61 9.62 6.88 2.26
N ILE A 62 9.95 6.53 1.02
CA ILE A 62 10.66 5.29 0.66
C ILE A 62 11.69 5.57 -0.42
N LYS A 63 12.68 4.69 -0.55
CA LYS A 63 13.67 4.77 -1.63
C LYS A 63 13.15 4.12 -2.90
N GLN A 64 13.63 4.57 -4.05
CA GLN A 64 13.28 3.99 -5.36
C GLN A 64 13.58 2.49 -5.40
N GLN A 65 14.73 2.07 -4.88
CA GLN A 65 15.14 0.66 -4.82
C GLN A 65 14.16 -0.19 -4.00
N THR A 66 13.52 0.39 -2.98
CA THR A 66 12.50 -0.30 -2.19
C THR A 66 11.23 -0.53 -3.01
N VAL A 67 10.81 0.44 -3.82
CA VAL A 67 9.67 0.27 -4.73
C VAL A 67 9.96 -0.82 -5.76
N GLU A 68 11.14 -0.77 -6.38
CA GLU A 68 11.59 -1.76 -7.37
C GLU A 68 11.60 -3.17 -6.77
N TYR A 69 12.22 -3.34 -5.60
CA TYR A 69 12.25 -4.62 -4.90
C TYR A 69 10.85 -5.21 -4.66
N PHE A 70 9.91 -4.41 -4.15
CA PHE A 70 8.54 -4.88 -3.89
C PHE A 70 7.80 -5.20 -5.20
N MET A 71 8.02 -4.43 -6.25
CA MET A 71 7.40 -4.69 -7.55
C MET A 71 7.88 -6.01 -8.14
N GLU A 72 9.20 -6.23 -8.16
CA GLU A 72 9.82 -7.39 -8.79
C GLU A 72 9.67 -8.68 -7.98
N ASN A 73 9.82 -8.61 -6.65
CA ASN A 73 9.90 -9.80 -5.80
C ASN A 73 8.59 -10.17 -5.11
N ILE A 74 7.62 -9.24 -5.05
CA ILE A 74 6.38 -9.45 -4.29
C ILE A 74 5.16 -9.27 -5.19
N VAL A 75 4.99 -8.09 -5.79
CA VAL A 75 3.76 -7.73 -6.51
C VAL A 75 3.63 -8.48 -7.84
N VAL A 76 4.67 -8.50 -8.67
CA VAL A 76 4.62 -9.17 -9.99
C VAL A 76 4.45 -10.70 -9.85
N PRO A 77 5.22 -11.40 -9.00
CA PRO A 77 5.06 -12.85 -8.82
C PRO A 77 3.67 -13.22 -8.29
N GLU A 78 3.13 -12.48 -7.33
CA GLU A 78 1.79 -12.76 -6.77
C GLU A 78 0.69 -12.57 -7.82
N ARG A 79 0.82 -11.56 -8.69
CA ARG A 79 -0.12 -11.38 -9.80
C ARG A 79 -0.13 -12.59 -10.73
N GLN A 80 1.03 -13.17 -11.04
CA GLN A 80 1.13 -14.33 -11.92
C GLN A 80 0.51 -15.59 -11.30
N ARG A 81 0.72 -15.82 -10.00
CA ARG A 81 0.17 -16.98 -9.26
C ARG A 81 -1.35 -17.00 -9.18
N VAL A 82 -1.99 -15.84 -9.06
CA VAL A 82 -3.45 -15.75 -9.01
C VAL A 82 -4.09 -16.04 -10.38
N SER A 83 -3.35 -15.81 -11.49
CA SER A 83 -3.87 -16.05 -12.84
C SER A 83 -4.01 -17.54 -13.19
N THR A 84 -3.20 -18.41 -12.60
CA THR A 84 -3.19 -19.85 -12.88
C THR A 84 -4.24 -20.62 -12.10
N LYS A 85 -4.69 -20.11 -10.94
CA LYS A 85 -5.69 -20.79 -10.09
C LYS A 85 -7.14 -20.57 -10.54
N ALA A 86 -7.40 -19.61 -11.43
CA ALA A 86 -8.74 -19.26 -11.89
C ALA A 86 -9.22 -20.06 -13.13
N ARG A 87 -8.48 -21.08 -13.58
CA ARG A 87 -8.77 -21.87 -14.81
C ARG A 87 -9.01 -23.36 -14.58
N SER A 88 -9.21 -23.81 -13.34
CA SER A 88 -9.54 -25.21 -13.02
C SER A 88 -10.90 -25.35 -12.38
#